data_AF-A0AAE4AP29-F1
#
_entry.id   AF-A0AAE4AP29-F1
#
_cell.length_a   1.000
_cell.length_b   1.000
_cell.length_c   1.000
_cell.angle_alpha   90.00
_cell.angle_beta   90.00
_cell.angle_gamma   90.00
#
_symmetry.space_group_name_H-M   'P 1'
#
loop_
_entity.id
_entity.type
_entity.pdbx_description
1 polymer ?
#
loop_
_entity_poly.entity_id
_entity_poly.type
_entity_poly.pdbx_seq_one_letter_code
_entity_poly.pdbx_strand_id
1 'polypeptide(L)'
;MPFLVSTEKHFATNPRKPRFTMITRCFTTHAHARTTRRRAKALPYVVAMVIAMGCARGNAADAPVPPPAPALSASLPPPTTGQVMLTLNDIRIRDPFVLPVAAEQCYYMYASTGSSCPAGTPLGFVAFRSNDLQHWSEPIRVFTPPADFWATRDYWAPEVHAYKDKYYLFATLKAPNHYRGTQIFVADSPAGPFTAISDRPATPEHWECLDGTLFVADDGTPFIVFCHEWLQVHNGTICAMPLSADLSRPAGRPIYLFSATDAPWGKKHPFPAPGSKRDYPTYVTDGPFLHRSANGRLFMLWSSFGTDGYAVGIAESSNGHIDGDWRQHPEPLFTKNGGHAMIFRSFQNQLYIALHAPNTGPYERALFLPISEDPDGSLRMVQ
;
A
#
# COMPACT_ATOMS: atom_id res chain seq x y z
N MET A 1 14.90 -56.96 -24.03
CA MET A 1 14.70 -58.26 -24.70
C MET A 1 14.07 -59.20 -23.68
N PRO A 2 12.78 -59.55 -23.81
CA PRO A 2 11.94 -60.00 -22.71
C PRO A 2 11.73 -61.51 -22.68
N PHE A 3 11.15 -62.00 -21.58
CA PHE A 3 10.07 -62.99 -21.46
C PHE A 3 10.26 -63.85 -20.21
N LEU A 4 9.33 -63.75 -19.27
CA LEU A 4 8.90 -64.90 -18.48
C LEU A 4 7.45 -64.71 -18.06
N VAL A 5 6.75 -65.82 -18.18
CA VAL A 5 5.32 -66.00 -18.36
C VAL A 5 4.61 -66.11 -17.01
N SER A 6 3.41 -65.54 -16.99
CA SER A 6 2.39 -65.64 -15.94
C SER A 6 1.75 -67.03 -15.89
N THR A 7 1.48 -67.54 -14.69
CA THR A 7 0.41 -68.52 -14.45
C THR A 7 -0.38 -68.16 -13.19
N GLU A 8 -1.67 -68.45 -13.27
CA GLU A 8 -2.79 -67.99 -12.46
C GLU A 8 -3.08 -68.81 -11.18
N LYS A 9 -3.83 -68.14 -10.28
CA LYS A 9 -4.94 -68.63 -9.40
C LYS A 9 -4.59 -69.48 -8.16
N HIS A 10 -5.02 -68.98 -6.98
CA HIS A 10 -6.07 -69.63 -6.17
C HIS A 10 -6.69 -68.68 -5.10
N PHE A 11 -7.97 -68.95 -4.82
CA PHE A 11 -8.91 -68.28 -3.90
C PHE A 11 -8.55 -68.43 -2.41
N ALA A 12 -8.95 -67.46 -1.56
CA ALA A 12 -10.00 -67.61 -0.51
C ALA A 12 -9.90 -66.65 0.71
N THR A 13 -11.06 -66.06 1.03
CA THR A 13 -11.64 -65.72 2.37
C THR A 13 -11.19 -64.51 3.23
N ASN A 14 -12.08 -63.49 3.22
CA ASN A 14 -12.61 -62.55 4.25
C ASN A 14 -12.16 -62.73 5.73
N PRO A 15 -12.04 -61.64 6.55
CA PRO A 15 -13.22 -61.12 7.28
C PRO A 15 -13.29 -59.58 7.56
N ARG A 16 -14.55 -59.08 7.58
CA ARG A 16 -15.18 -58.09 8.50
C ARG A 16 -15.02 -56.56 8.29
N LYS A 17 -16.18 -55.92 8.08
CA LYS A 17 -16.49 -54.47 8.22
C LYS A 17 -16.90 -54.11 9.65
N PRO A 18 -17.01 -52.80 9.96
CA PRO A 18 -18.29 -52.29 10.47
C PRO A 18 -18.81 -51.06 9.70
N ARG A 19 -20.14 -50.92 9.69
CA ARG A 19 -20.95 -49.80 9.16
C ARG A 19 -21.27 -48.82 10.30
N PHE A 20 -21.33 -47.52 10.01
CA PHE A 20 -22.06 -46.54 10.83
C PHE A 20 -23.21 -45.96 10.00
N THR A 21 -24.39 -45.86 10.63
CA THR A 21 -25.66 -45.44 10.03
C THR A 21 -26.14 -44.16 10.72
N MET A 22 -26.59 -43.19 9.91
CA MET A 22 -27.30 -41.98 10.34
C MET A 22 -28.59 -42.31 11.10
N ILE A 23 -28.93 -41.49 12.09
CA ILE A 23 -30.26 -41.46 12.70
C ILE A 23 -30.83 -40.05 12.56
N THR A 24 -31.85 -39.92 11.72
CA THR A 24 -32.81 -38.83 11.71
C THR A 24 -34.08 -39.35 12.39
N ARG A 25 -34.62 -38.62 13.37
CA ARG A 25 -35.99 -38.86 13.85
C ARG A 25 -36.77 -37.55 13.91
N CYS A 26 -37.81 -37.51 13.09
CA CYS A 26 -38.93 -36.58 13.12
C CYS A 26 -40.06 -37.26 13.92
N PHE A 27 -40.76 -36.53 14.78
CA PHE A 27 -42.09 -36.91 15.24
C PHE A 27 -42.97 -35.66 15.34
N THR A 28 -44.10 -35.74 14.65
CA THR A 28 -45.24 -34.82 14.68
C THR A 28 -46.20 -35.18 15.81
N THR A 29 -46.95 -34.20 16.33
CA THR A 29 -48.38 -34.35 16.69
C THR A 29 -49.03 -32.96 16.86
N HIS A 30 -50.27 -32.86 16.38
CA HIS A 30 -51.14 -31.69 16.33
C HIS A 30 -51.80 -31.36 17.67
N ALA A 31 -52.14 -30.07 17.90
CA ALA A 31 -53.44 -29.66 18.46
C ALA A 31 -53.73 -28.16 18.22
N HIS A 32 -54.91 -27.88 17.67
CA HIS A 32 -55.54 -26.56 17.51
C HIS A 32 -56.17 -26.07 18.82
N ALA A 33 -56.14 -24.76 19.09
CA ALA A 33 -57.26 -24.02 19.70
C ALA A 33 -57.11 -22.50 19.53
N ARG A 34 -58.11 -21.87 18.89
CA ARG A 34 -58.35 -20.42 18.86
C ARG A 34 -59.11 -20.00 20.13
N THR A 35 -58.84 -18.79 20.68
CA THR A 35 -59.88 -17.83 21.13
C THR A 35 -59.32 -16.45 21.54
N THR A 36 -59.67 -15.43 20.74
CA THR A 36 -60.23 -14.09 21.05
C THR A 36 -59.75 -13.16 22.20
N ARG A 37 -59.31 -11.96 21.75
CA ARG A 37 -59.64 -10.56 22.18
C ARG A 37 -59.46 -10.11 23.64
N ARG A 38 -58.69 -9.02 23.85
CA ARG A 38 -59.19 -7.64 24.12
C ARG A 38 -58.06 -6.57 24.12
N ARG A 39 -58.51 -5.32 23.90
CA ARG A 39 -57.81 -4.07 23.52
C ARG A 39 -57.05 -3.35 24.65
N ALA A 40 -56.04 -2.53 24.27
CA ALA A 40 -55.91 -1.09 24.61
C ALA A 40 -54.80 -0.45 23.72
N LYS A 41 -55.14 0.52 22.83
CA LYS A 41 -54.80 1.98 22.85
C LYS A 41 -53.28 2.25 22.87
N ALA A 42 -52.64 3.06 22.02
CA ALA A 42 -53.05 4.19 21.17
C ALA A 42 -52.00 4.47 20.04
N LEU A 43 -52.45 5.12 18.96
CA LEU A 43 -51.65 5.86 17.95
C LEU A 43 -51.40 7.30 18.48
N PRO A 44 -50.52 8.19 17.92
CA PRO A 44 -50.47 8.51 16.49
C PRO A 44 -49.08 8.78 15.85
N TYR A 45 -49.04 8.54 14.53
CA TYR A 45 -48.39 9.30 13.45
C TYR A 45 -47.01 9.97 13.67
N VAL A 46 -46.02 9.54 12.87
CA VAL A 46 -45.01 10.45 12.32
C VAL A 46 -45.08 10.40 10.79
N VAL A 47 -45.07 11.62 10.25
CA VAL A 47 -45.28 12.04 8.87
C VAL A 47 -44.16 11.53 7.96
N ALA A 48 -44.54 10.92 6.83
CA ALA A 48 -43.63 10.69 5.71
C ALA A 48 -43.39 12.02 4.99
N MET A 49 -42.16 12.54 5.09
CA MET A 49 -41.73 13.71 4.34
C MET A 49 -41.15 13.23 2.99
N VAL A 50 -41.95 13.41 1.94
CA VAL A 50 -41.49 13.39 0.56
C VAL A 50 -40.74 14.71 0.35
N ILE A 51 -39.42 14.65 0.18
CA ILE A 51 -38.65 15.80 -0.32
C ILE A 51 -38.44 15.60 -1.82
N ALA A 52 -39.03 16.51 -2.58
CA ALA A 52 -38.92 16.61 -4.01
C ALA A 52 -37.45 16.84 -4.44
N MET A 53 -37.05 16.11 -5.49
CA MET A 53 -35.84 16.38 -6.26
C MET A 53 -35.90 17.79 -6.85
N GLY A 54 -35.05 18.67 -6.36
CA GLY A 54 -34.65 19.90 -7.06
C GLY A 54 -33.35 19.64 -7.81
N CYS A 55 -33.40 19.57 -9.13
CA CYS A 55 -32.21 19.61 -9.98
C CYS A 55 -31.56 20.99 -9.86
N ALA A 56 -30.41 21.08 -9.19
CA ALA A 56 -29.49 22.19 -9.31
C ALA A 56 -28.25 21.71 -10.07
N ARG A 57 -28.06 22.25 -11.29
CA ARG A 57 -26.80 22.15 -12.04
C ARG A 57 -25.74 22.93 -11.27
N GLY A 58 -24.82 22.23 -10.62
CA GLY A 58 -23.61 22.81 -10.03
C GLY A 58 -22.47 22.74 -11.03
N ASN A 59 -21.84 23.89 -11.28
CA ASN A 59 -20.67 24.04 -12.14
C ASN A 59 -19.50 23.16 -11.68
N ALA A 60 -18.79 22.58 -12.65
CA ALA A 60 -17.48 21.99 -12.47
C ALA A 60 -16.45 23.12 -12.23
N ALA A 61 -15.93 23.22 -11.01
CA ALA A 61 -14.64 23.82 -10.66
C ALA A 61 -14.45 23.68 -9.15
N ASP A 62 -13.61 22.71 -8.77
CA ASP A 62 -12.68 22.73 -7.63
C ASP A 62 -12.39 21.28 -7.24
N ALA A 63 -11.30 20.75 -7.81
CA ALA A 63 -10.68 19.54 -7.28
C ALA A 63 -10.28 19.82 -5.81
N PRO A 64 -10.42 18.85 -4.89
CA PRO A 64 -10.10 19.07 -3.49
C PRO A 64 -8.64 19.49 -3.34
N VAL A 65 -8.44 20.70 -2.83
CA VAL A 65 -7.16 21.22 -2.39
C VAL A 65 -6.67 20.33 -1.24
N PRO A 66 -5.43 19.83 -1.25
CA PRO A 66 -4.90 19.06 -0.14
C PRO A 66 -5.01 19.89 1.16
N PRO A 67 -5.28 19.25 2.31
CA PRO A 67 -5.44 19.96 3.58
C PRO A 67 -4.20 20.86 3.83
N PRO A 68 -4.39 22.05 4.42
CA PRO A 68 -3.30 22.97 4.70
C PRO A 68 -2.23 22.27 5.53
N ALA A 69 -0.96 22.48 5.17
CA ALA A 69 0.17 21.99 5.94
C ALA A 69 0.09 22.49 7.40
N PRO A 70 0.61 21.72 8.37
CA PRO A 70 0.63 22.13 9.77
C PRO A 70 1.26 23.51 9.98
N ALA A 71 0.76 24.25 10.98
CA ALA A 71 1.32 25.55 11.34
C ALA A 71 2.79 25.44 11.77
N LEU A 72 3.58 26.44 11.36
CA LEU A 72 5.04 26.58 11.51
C LEU A 72 5.61 26.02 12.83
N SER A 73 6.31 24.89 12.72
CA SER A 73 7.39 24.50 13.63
C SER A 73 8.72 24.71 12.90
N ALA A 74 9.59 25.53 13.49
CA ALA A 74 10.92 25.97 13.02
C ALA A 74 11.30 25.51 11.61
N SER A 75 10.89 26.25 10.58
CA SER A 75 11.34 26.03 9.21
C SER A 75 12.87 26.06 9.18
N LEU A 76 13.49 25.03 8.61
CA LEU A 76 14.93 25.08 8.38
C LEU A 76 15.23 26.27 7.45
N PRO A 77 16.25 27.09 7.74
CA PRO A 77 16.60 28.20 6.87
C PRO A 77 16.82 27.68 5.44
N PRO A 78 16.53 28.49 4.40
CA PRO A 78 16.86 28.11 3.03
C PRO A 78 18.35 27.75 2.95
N PRO A 79 18.74 26.78 2.10
CA PRO A 79 20.15 26.40 1.97
C PRO A 79 21.00 27.64 1.66
N THR A 80 21.95 27.95 2.54
CA THR A 80 22.79 29.15 2.38
C THR A 80 23.83 28.91 1.27
N THR A 81 24.12 29.95 0.49
CA THR A 81 25.15 29.96 -0.55
C THR A 81 26.49 29.51 0.04
N GLY A 82 26.95 28.30 -0.31
CA GLY A 82 28.19 27.70 0.21
C GLY A 82 28.06 26.26 0.71
N GLN A 83 26.84 25.71 0.87
CA GLN A 83 26.67 24.27 1.08
C GLN A 83 26.89 23.49 -0.22
N VAL A 84 27.63 22.39 -0.15
CA VAL A 84 27.74 21.43 -1.26
C VAL A 84 26.37 20.79 -1.44
N MET A 85 25.71 21.10 -2.55
CA MET A 85 24.42 20.50 -2.91
C MET A 85 24.68 19.25 -3.75
N LEU A 86 23.97 18.17 -3.43
CA LEU A 86 23.96 16.95 -4.21
C LEU A 86 23.06 17.14 -5.43
N THR A 87 23.47 16.67 -6.60
CA THR A 87 22.51 16.49 -7.71
C THR A 87 21.66 15.24 -7.45
N LEU A 88 20.49 15.14 -8.10
CA LEU A 88 19.66 13.94 -8.00
C LEU A 88 20.42 12.64 -8.32
N ASN A 89 21.36 12.69 -9.26
CA ASN A 89 22.17 11.54 -9.67
C ASN A 89 23.29 11.18 -8.66
N ASP A 90 23.66 12.09 -7.77
CA ASP A 90 24.61 11.81 -6.69
C ASP A 90 23.96 10.97 -5.58
N ILE A 91 22.63 11.02 -5.47
CA ILE A 91 21.87 10.31 -4.45
C ILE A 91 21.52 8.90 -4.95
N ARG A 92 22.20 7.89 -4.43
CA ARG A 92 21.73 6.51 -4.56
C ARG A 92 20.48 6.32 -3.69
N ILE A 93 19.38 5.87 -4.28
CA ILE A 93 18.12 5.69 -3.56
C ILE A 93 17.26 4.63 -4.23
N ARG A 94 16.52 3.90 -3.39
CA ARG A 94 15.40 3.06 -3.77
C ARG A 94 14.14 3.61 -3.10
N ASP A 95 13.00 3.36 -3.71
CA ASP A 95 11.69 3.66 -3.15
C ASP A 95 11.52 5.15 -2.77
N PRO A 96 11.84 6.10 -3.69
CA PRO A 96 11.85 7.52 -3.36
C PRO A 96 10.43 8.06 -3.15
N PHE A 97 10.13 8.49 -1.93
CA PHE A 97 8.90 9.23 -1.64
C PHE A 97 9.18 10.73 -1.56
N VAL A 98 8.46 11.53 -2.36
CA VAL A 98 8.61 12.99 -2.39
C VAL A 98 7.40 13.68 -1.78
N LEU A 99 7.63 14.50 -0.75
CA LEU A 99 6.62 15.34 -0.11
C LEU A 99 6.87 16.83 -0.45
N PRO A 100 6.02 17.46 -1.28
CA PRO A 100 5.98 18.90 -1.42
C PRO A 100 5.43 19.57 -0.14
N VAL A 101 6.16 20.53 0.42
CA VAL A 101 5.79 21.30 1.61
C VAL A 101 5.64 22.77 1.22
N ALA A 102 4.40 23.17 0.91
CA ALA A 102 4.10 24.50 0.37
C ALA A 102 4.48 25.65 1.32
N ALA A 103 4.31 25.47 2.63
CA ALA A 103 4.68 26.49 3.63
C ALA A 103 6.19 26.80 3.63
N GLU A 104 7.02 25.85 3.20
CA GLU A 104 8.47 26.00 3.10
C GLU A 104 8.96 26.22 1.66
N GLN A 105 8.09 26.12 0.66
CA GLN A 105 8.46 26.08 -0.77
C GLN A 105 9.58 25.06 -1.05
N CYS A 106 9.51 23.91 -0.40
CA CYS A 106 10.52 22.84 -0.50
C CYS A 106 9.89 21.46 -0.72
N TYR A 107 10.65 20.58 -1.32
CA TYR A 107 10.39 19.15 -1.46
C TYR A 107 11.28 18.38 -0.49
N TYR A 108 10.70 17.36 0.15
CA TYR A 108 11.43 16.40 0.97
C TYR A 108 11.40 15.03 0.28
N MET A 109 12.57 14.44 0.03
CA MET A 109 12.68 13.08 -0.48
C MET A 109 13.21 12.17 0.63
N TYR A 110 12.43 11.14 1.00
CA TYR A 110 12.74 10.25 2.12
C TYR A 110 13.46 8.99 1.65
N ALA A 111 14.40 8.52 2.46
CA ALA A 111 15.22 7.37 2.10
C ALA A 111 15.67 6.56 3.31
N SER A 112 15.93 5.27 3.08
CA SER A 112 16.64 4.41 4.02
C SER A 112 18.13 4.75 4.07
N THR A 113 18.72 4.75 5.26
CA THR A 113 20.15 5.05 5.40
C THR A 113 21.05 4.03 4.70
N GLY A 114 20.62 2.77 4.61
CA GLY A 114 21.39 1.68 4.01
C GLY A 114 21.68 1.83 2.51
N SER A 115 20.79 2.50 1.75
CA SER A 115 20.98 2.75 0.32
C SER A 115 21.57 4.13 0.03
N SER A 116 21.23 5.11 0.87
CA SER A 116 21.37 6.54 0.55
C SER A 116 22.39 7.28 1.41
N CYS A 117 23.10 6.57 2.28
CA CYS A 117 24.19 7.10 3.08
C CYS A 117 25.45 6.21 2.95
N PRO A 118 26.63 6.71 3.34
CA PRO A 118 27.85 5.92 3.35
C PRO A 118 27.72 4.62 4.14
N ALA A 119 28.44 3.58 3.70
CA ALA A 119 28.47 2.29 4.40
C ALA A 119 28.87 2.48 5.88
N GLY A 120 28.19 1.77 6.77
CA GLY A 120 28.38 1.89 8.22
C GLY A 120 27.52 2.96 8.90
N THR A 121 26.74 3.75 8.14
CA THR A 121 25.73 4.65 8.72
C THR A 121 24.71 3.84 9.54
N PRO A 122 24.39 4.22 10.79
CA PRO A 122 23.39 3.52 11.59
C PRO A 122 22.02 3.43 10.90
N LEU A 123 21.30 2.34 11.17
CA LEU A 123 19.94 2.10 10.67
C LEU A 123 19.02 3.27 11.03
N GLY A 124 18.03 3.51 10.17
CA GLY A 124 17.07 4.60 10.32
C GLY A 124 16.68 5.18 8.97
N PHE A 125 16.10 6.38 9.02
CA PHE A 125 15.64 7.10 7.84
C PHE A 125 16.24 8.50 7.78
N VAL A 126 16.45 8.96 6.56
CA VAL A 126 16.90 10.31 6.25
C VAL A 126 15.92 10.99 5.29
N ALA A 127 15.98 12.32 5.24
CA ALA A 127 15.34 13.12 4.21
C ALA A 127 16.38 13.98 3.51
N PHE A 128 16.16 14.22 2.23
CA PHE A 128 16.87 15.23 1.44
C PHE A 128 15.90 16.37 1.16
N ARG A 129 16.36 17.62 1.23
CA ARG A 129 15.55 18.81 0.97
C ARG A 129 15.97 19.47 -0.34
N SER A 130 15.01 19.89 -1.15
CA SER A 130 15.24 20.60 -2.41
C SER A 130 14.18 21.68 -2.64
N ASN A 131 14.48 22.70 -3.42
CA ASN A 131 13.50 23.69 -3.91
C ASN A 131 13.22 23.56 -5.42
N ASP A 132 14.02 22.78 -6.15
CA ASP A 132 13.99 22.69 -7.61
C ASP A 132 13.95 21.25 -8.16
N LEU A 133 13.92 20.25 -7.27
CA LEU A 133 13.96 18.80 -7.55
C LEU A 133 15.28 18.30 -8.17
N GLN A 134 16.25 19.19 -8.40
CA GLN A 134 17.52 18.87 -9.06
C GLN A 134 18.68 18.88 -8.07
N HIS A 135 18.73 19.89 -7.20
CA HIS A 135 19.74 20.08 -6.19
C HIS A 135 19.15 19.80 -4.81
N TRP A 136 19.83 18.95 -4.07
CA TRP A 136 19.38 18.39 -2.81
C TRP A 136 20.40 18.66 -1.70
N SER A 137 19.90 18.87 -0.49
CA SER A 137 20.74 19.01 0.70
C SER A 137 21.53 17.73 0.98
N GLU A 138 22.50 17.82 1.91
CA GLU A 138 22.99 16.63 2.60
C GLU A 138 21.84 15.89 3.34
N PRO A 139 21.98 14.57 3.61
CA PRO A 139 20.94 13.80 4.28
C PRO A 139 20.68 14.29 5.71
N ILE A 140 19.44 14.66 5.98
CA ILE A 140 18.94 15.04 7.29
C ILE A 140 18.44 13.78 8.00
N ARG A 141 18.97 13.45 9.18
CA ARG A 141 18.48 12.32 9.97
C ARG A 141 17.07 12.62 10.48
N VAL A 142 16.07 11.87 10.01
CA VAL A 142 14.68 12.07 10.43
C VAL A 142 14.20 11.00 11.41
N PHE A 143 14.82 9.81 11.41
CA PHE A 143 14.56 8.78 12.41
C PHE A 143 15.83 8.03 12.78
N THR A 144 16.06 7.90 14.09
CA THR A 144 17.08 7.03 14.68
C THR A 144 16.35 6.07 15.63
N PRO A 145 16.46 4.75 15.44
CA PRO A 145 15.83 3.81 16.35
C PRO A 145 16.43 3.92 17.74
N PRO A 146 15.60 4.04 18.80
CA PRO A 146 16.04 3.86 20.18
C PRO A 146 16.75 2.51 20.39
N ALA A 147 17.59 2.41 21.42
CA ALA A 147 18.37 1.19 21.68
C ALA A 147 17.50 -0.05 21.96
N ASP A 148 16.30 0.15 22.49
CA ASP A 148 15.28 -0.85 22.82
C ASP A 148 14.20 -0.97 21.73
N PHE A 149 14.38 -0.32 20.57
CA PHE A 149 13.42 -0.40 19.48
C PHE A 149 13.33 -1.83 18.94
N TRP A 150 12.11 -2.31 18.72
CA TRP A 150 11.86 -3.72 18.41
C TRP A 150 12.52 -4.17 17.09
N ALA A 151 12.63 -3.27 16.10
CA ALA A 151 13.10 -3.62 14.76
C ALA A 151 14.62 -3.51 14.61
N THR A 152 15.23 -4.59 14.12
CA THR A 152 16.69 -4.69 13.97
C THR A 152 17.16 -4.76 12.51
N ARG A 153 16.23 -4.84 11.55
CA ARG A 153 16.53 -4.93 10.11
C ARG A 153 15.36 -4.46 9.24
N ASP A 154 15.59 -4.49 7.94
CA ASP A 154 14.59 -4.25 6.89
C ASP A 154 13.93 -2.87 6.95
N TYR A 155 14.70 -1.83 7.28
CA TYR A 155 14.28 -0.42 7.24
C TYR A 155 14.09 -0.01 5.77
N TRP A 156 12.90 -0.25 5.23
CA TRP A 156 12.60 -0.14 3.81
C TRP A 156 11.48 0.86 3.53
N ALA A 157 11.55 1.47 2.34
CA ALA A 157 10.51 2.29 1.72
C ALA A 157 9.81 3.29 2.67
N PRO A 158 10.53 4.29 3.21
CA PRO A 158 9.91 5.30 4.04
C PRO A 158 9.05 6.26 3.20
N GLU A 159 7.75 6.31 3.51
CA GLU A 159 6.84 7.33 3.00
C GLU A 159 6.49 8.33 4.07
N VAL A 160 6.31 9.61 3.74
CA VAL A 160 5.86 10.61 4.72
C VAL A 160 4.66 11.39 4.20
N HIS A 161 3.56 11.27 4.94
CA HIS A 161 2.30 11.91 4.59
C HIS A 161 2.01 13.06 5.55
N ALA A 162 1.60 14.21 5.00
CA ALA A 162 0.96 15.25 5.81
C ALA A 162 -0.49 14.82 6.08
N TYR A 163 -0.86 14.71 7.35
CA TYR A 163 -2.21 14.31 7.73
C TYR A 163 -2.64 15.10 8.97
N LYS A 164 -3.71 15.89 8.85
CA LYS A 164 -4.08 16.90 9.84
C LYS A 164 -2.87 17.82 10.11
N ASP A 165 -2.60 18.16 11.36
CA ASP A 165 -1.54 19.09 11.76
C ASP A 165 -0.19 18.41 12.04
N LYS A 166 0.08 17.22 11.48
CA LYS A 166 1.35 16.50 11.69
C LYS A 166 1.82 15.77 10.44
N TYR A 167 3.06 15.28 10.50
CA TYR A 167 3.68 14.43 9.48
C TYR A 167 3.78 13.00 10.00
N TYR A 168 3.43 12.04 9.17
CA TYR A 168 3.44 10.62 9.53
C TYR A 168 4.33 9.84 8.59
N LEU A 169 5.38 9.24 9.15
CA LEU A 169 6.28 8.36 8.41
C LEU A 169 5.76 6.93 8.50
N PHE A 170 5.59 6.29 7.36
CA PHE A 170 5.28 4.87 7.23
C PHE A 170 6.53 4.18 6.72
N ALA A 171 7.01 3.16 7.41
CA ALA A 171 8.14 2.39 6.93
C ALA A 171 8.04 0.92 7.32
N THR A 172 8.53 0.09 6.42
CA THR A 172 8.61 -1.35 6.63
C THR A 172 9.80 -1.66 7.53
N LEU A 173 9.61 -2.61 8.44
CA LEU A 173 10.58 -2.99 9.47
C LEU A 173 10.46 -4.48 9.80
N LYS A 174 11.55 -5.09 10.27
CA LYS A 174 11.56 -6.48 10.73
C LYS A 174 12.54 -6.71 11.88
N ALA A 175 12.29 -7.76 12.65
CA ALA A 175 13.21 -8.32 13.62
C ALA A 175 13.25 -9.87 13.53
N PRO A 176 14.22 -10.55 14.14
CA PRO A 176 14.11 -11.98 14.40
C PRO A 176 12.83 -12.29 15.20
N ASN A 177 12.12 -13.36 14.86
CA ASN A 177 10.87 -13.81 15.52
C ASN A 177 9.68 -12.83 15.42
N HIS A 178 9.79 -11.75 14.65
CA HIS A 178 8.67 -10.88 14.30
C HIS A 178 8.45 -10.94 12.79
N TYR A 179 7.18 -11.03 12.38
CA TYR A 179 6.81 -10.81 10.99
C TYR A 179 7.16 -9.38 10.59
N ARG A 180 7.56 -9.21 9.33
CA ARG A 180 7.79 -7.88 8.75
C ARG A 180 6.48 -7.13 8.75
N GLY A 181 6.52 -5.84 9.02
CA GLY A 181 5.35 -4.99 8.96
C GLY A 181 5.70 -3.52 8.86
N THR A 182 4.71 -2.74 8.44
CA THR A 182 4.84 -1.28 8.38
C THR A 182 4.52 -0.67 9.75
N GLN A 183 5.48 0.05 10.31
CA GLN A 183 5.34 0.88 11.50
C GLN A 183 5.00 2.31 11.09
N ILE A 184 4.16 2.97 11.89
CA ILE A 184 3.84 4.39 11.72
C ILE A 184 4.58 5.19 12.79
N PHE A 185 5.10 6.33 12.38
CA PHE A 185 5.78 7.31 13.21
C PHE A 185 5.15 8.69 13.00
N VAL A 186 5.35 9.61 13.94
CA VAL A 186 4.84 10.99 13.86
C VAL A 186 5.93 12.00 14.17
N ALA A 187 5.84 13.17 13.52
CA ALA A 187 6.62 14.36 13.80
C ALA A 187 5.80 15.63 13.58
N ASP A 188 6.24 16.73 14.20
CA ASP A 188 5.68 18.07 13.97
C ASP A 188 6.29 18.77 12.74
N SER A 189 7.39 18.25 12.21
CA SER A 189 8.13 18.80 11.07
C SER A 189 8.37 17.72 10.01
N PRO A 190 8.40 18.05 8.71
CA PRO A 190 8.76 17.10 7.66
C PRO A 190 10.22 16.61 7.81
N ALA A 191 11.07 17.39 8.48
CA ALA A 191 12.45 17.00 8.78
C ALA A 191 12.58 16.13 10.05
N GLY A 192 11.47 15.71 10.67
CA GLY A 192 11.48 14.96 11.93
C GLY A 192 11.87 15.82 13.14
N PRO A 193 12.40 15.20 14.21
CA PRO A 193 12.58 13.75 14.37
C PRO A 193 11.23 13.04 14.49
N PHE A 194 11.10 11.89 13.80
CA PHE A 194 9.95 11.02 13.89
C PHE A 194 10.04 10.11 15.12
N THR A 195 8.89 9.84 15.74
CA THR A 195 8.76 8.93 16.89
C THR A 195 7.64 7.94 16.63
N ALA A 196 7.81 6.67 17.02
CA ALA A 196 6.79 5.65 16.77
C ALA A 196 5.50 6.00 17.52
N ILE A 197 4.35 5.91 16.87
CA ILE A 197 3.05 6.23 17.51
C ILE A 197 2.47 5.05 18.30
N SER A 198 3.05 3.87 18.13
CA SER A 198 2.62 2.62 18.75
C SER A 198 3.82 1.69 18.96
N ASP A 199 3.70 0.77 19.91
CA ASP A 199 4.75 -0.22 20.22
C ASP A 199 4.86 -1.35 19.18
N ARG A 200 3.94 -1.42 18.21
CA ARG A 200 3.85 -2.48 17.21
C ARG A 200 3.50 -1.92 15.82
N PRO A 201 3.87 -2.62 14.74
CA PRO A 201 3.45 -2.30 13.37
C PRO A 201 1.93 -2.13 13.24
N ALA A 202 1.52 -1.27 12.30
CA ALA A 202 0.12 -1.05 11.96
C ALA A 202 -0.49 -2.19 11.12
N THR A 203 0.35 -3.02 10.49
CA THR A 203 -0.07 -4.17 9.67
C THR A 203 -0.34 -5.42 10.53
N PRO A 204 -1.07 -6.43 10.03
CA PRO A 204 -1.41 -7.63 10.81
C PRO A 204 -0.18 -8.39 11.35
N GLU A 205 -0.18 -8.71 12.64
CA GLU A 205 0.97 -9.28 13.37
C GLU A 205 1.49 -10.65 12.87
N HIS A 206 0.65 -11.42 12.17
CA HIS A 206 0.99 -12.76 11.68
C HIS A 206 1.20 -12.82 10.16
N TRP A 207 1.25 -11.66 9.50
CA TRP A 207 1.50 -11.52 8.08
C TRP A 207 2.84 -10.84 7.88
N GLU A 208 3.68 -11.39 7.01
CA GLU A 208 4.79 -10.68 6.40
C GLU A 208 4.20 -9.59 5.51
N CYS A 209 4.23 -8.35 6.00
CA CYS A 209 3.72 -7.20 5.28
C CYS A 209 4.85 -6.23 4.93
N LEU A 210 4.66 -5.47 3.87
CA LEU A 210 5.57 -4.41 3.45
C LEU A 210 4.82 -3.29 2.71
N ASP A 211 5.52 -2.18 2.52
CA ASP A 211 5.16 -1.02 1.69
C ASP A 211 3.77 -0.46 2.02
N GLY A 212 3.51 -0.24 3.32
CA GLY A 212 2.28 0.40 3.75
C GLY A 212 2.26 1.90 3.42
N THR A 213 1.30 2.32 2.61
CA THR A 213 1.01 3.73 2.28
C THR A 213 -0.26 4.22 2.97
N LEU A 214 -0.39 5.53 3.18
CA LEU A 214 -1.61 6.15 3.70
C LEU A 214 -2.57 6.49 2.55
N PHE A 215 -3.84 6.09 2.70
CA PHE A 215 -4.94 6.59 1.89
C PHE A 215 -6.04 7.13 2.79
N VAL A 216 -6.60 8.30 2.46
CA VAL A 216 -7.74 8.88 3.20
C VAL A 216 -8.95 8.87 2.26
N ALA A 217 -9.99 8.12 2.64
CA ALA A 217 -11.22 8.04 1.88
C ALA A 217 -12.03 9.36 1.95
N ASP A 218 -13.04 9.50 1.09
CA ASP A 218 -13.81 10.74 0.93
C ASP A 218 -14.61 11.11 2.18
N ASP A 219 -14.94 10.12 3.02
CA ASP A 219 -15.58 10.30 4.32
C ASP A 219 -14.58 10.65 5.45
N GLY A 220 -13.29 10.79 5.13
CA GLY A 220 -12.21 11.09 6.06
C GLY A 220 -11.62 9.86 6.75
N THR A 221 -12.09 8.64 6.46
CA THR A 221 -11.56 7.41 7.05
C THR A 221 -10.14 7.15 6.53
N PRO A 222 -9.12 7.07 7.41
CA PRO A 222 -7.78 6.70 6.99
C PRO A 222 -7.64 5.18 6.85
N PHE A 223 -6.91 4.76 5.83
CA PHE A 223 -6.53 3.39 5.55
C PHE A 223 -5.01 3.29 5.43
N ILE A 224 -4.45 2.19 5.91
CA ILE A 224 -3.16 1.71 5.41
C ILE A 224 -3.44 0.78 4.23
N VAL A 225 -2.78 1.00 3.10
CA VAL A 225 -2.76 0.08 1.96
C VAL A 225 -1.37 -0.52 1.85
N PHE A 226 -1.25 -1.84 1.83
CA PHE A 226 0.02 -2.54 2.03
C PHE A 226 0.05 -3.86 1.25
N CYS A 227 1.24 -4.42 1.09
CA CYS A 227 1.44 -5.73 0.48
C CYS A 227 1.49 -6.84 1.53
N HIS A 228 0.79 -7.94 1.30
CA HIS A 228 1.06 -9.23 1.95
C HIS A 228 2.12 -9.96 1.12
N GLU A 229 3.30 -10.15 1.72
CA GLU A 229 4.52 -10.48 1.01
C GLU A 229 4.42 -11.83 0.29
N TRP A 230 4.79 -11.79 -0.99
CA TRP A 230 4.84 -12.95 -1.88
C TRP A 230 5.72 -14.10 -1.37
N LEU A 231 6.68 -13.86 -0.48
CA LEU A 231 7.45 -14.94 0.16
C LEU A 231 6.58 -15.80 1.10
N GLN A 232 5.55 -15.22 1.70
CA GLN A 232 4.59 -15.91 2.55
C GLN A 232 3.42 -16.47 1.74
N VAL A 233 2.85 -15.71 0.82
CA VAL A 233 1.61 -16.09 0.08
C VAL A 233 1.82 -16.53 -1.36
N HIS A 234 3.06 -16.54 -1.84
CA HIS A 234 3.50 -16.93 -3.19
C HIS A 234 3.05 -15.95 -4.28
N ASN A 235 1.74 -15.77 -4.43
CA ASN A 235 1.15 -14.71 -5.22
C ASN A 235 0.91 -13.51 -4.30
N GLY A 236 1.80 -12.53 -4.32
CA GLY A 236 1.69 -11.32 -3.50
C GLY A 236 0.32 -10.68 -3.67
N THR A 237 -0.19 -10.08 -2.60
CA THR A 237 -1.50 -9.43 -2.61
C THR A 237 -1.40 -8.03 -2.05
N ILE A 238 -2.15 -7.09 -2.61
CA ILE A 238 -2.34 -5.77 -2.03
C ILE A 238 -3.65 -5.78 -1.23
N CYS A 239 -3.56 -5.26 -0.01
CA CYS A 239 -4.64 -5.21 0.96
C CYS A 239 -4.80 -3.79 1.49
N ALA A 240 -6.01 -3.42 1.92
CA ALA A 240 -6.27 -2.21 2.69
C ALA A 240 -6.72 -2.58 4.11
N MET A 241 -6.48 -1.71 5.09
CA MET A 241 -7.05 -1.86 6.42
C MET A 241 -7.36 -0.49 7.01
N PRO A 242 -8.58 -0.24 7.52
CA PRO A 242 -8.89 1.04 8.13
C PRO A 242 -8.07 1.23 9.40
N LEU A 243 -7.63 2.47 9.64
CA LEU A 243 -6.92 2.91 10.83
C LEU A 243 -7.84 3.79 11.70
N SER A 244 -7.50 3.95 12.97
CA SER A 244 -8.10 4.99 13.80
C SER A 244 -7.78 6.38 13.25
N ALA A 245 -8.60 7.38 13.60
CA ALA A 245 -8.43 8.74 13.09
C ALA A 245 -7.10 9.41 13.50
N ASP A 246 -6.40 8.90 14.51
CA ASP A 246 -5.06 9.31 14.94
C ASP A 246 -3.94 8.39 14.39
N LEU A 247 -4.30 7.45 13.52
CA LEU A 247 -3.45 6.44 12.88
C LEU A 247 -2.80 5.43 13.84
N SER A 248 -3.04 5.54 15.16
CA SER A 248 -2.32 4.79 16.20
C SER A 248 -2.62 3.29 16.24
N ARG A 249 -3.73 2.84 15.62
CA ARG A 249 -4.11 1.42 15.60
C ARG A 249 -5.01 1.05 14.42
N PRO A 250 -5.05 -0.25 14.05
CA PRO A 250 -6.10 -0.78 13.19
C PRO A 250 -7.50 -0.52 13.75
N ALA A 251 -8.43 -0.17 12.86
CA ALA A 251 -9.85 0.05 13.14
C ALA A 251 -10.77 -0.99 12.48
N GLY A 252 -10.20 -2.03 11.87
CA GLY A 252 -10.96 -3.09 11.20
C GLY A 252 -10.07 -4.22 10.74
N ARG A 253 -10.65 -5.13 9.94
CA ARG A 253 -9.92 -6.25 9.33
C ARG A 253 -9.29 -5.83 8.01
N PRO A 254 -8.20 -6.49 7.57
CA PRO A 254 -7.70 -6.34 6.21
C PRO A 254 -8.78 -6.68 5.17
N ILE A 255 -8.83 -5.88 4.12
CA ILE A 255 -9.64 -6.01 2.93
C ILE A 255 -8.69 -6.40 1.81
N TYR A 256 -8.92 -7.56 1.19
CA TYR A 256 -8.19 -7.96 -0.01
C TYR A 256 -8.61 -7.07 -1.18
N LEU A 257 -7.64 -6.54 -1.94
CA LEU A 257 -7.91 -5.70 -3.11
C LEU A 257 -7.68 -6.49 -4.40
N PHE A 258 -6.47 -7.04 -4.57
CA PHE A 258 -6.08 -7.87 -5.71
C PHE A 258 -4.76 -8.60 -5.43
N SER A 259 -4.38 -9.48 -6.35
CA SER A 259 -3.12 -10.23 -6.37
C SER A 259 -2.26 -9.88 -7.59
N ALA A 260 -0.97 -10.16 -7.53
CA ALA A 260 -0.05 -9.84 -8.62
C ALA A 260 -0.44 -10.49 -9.95
N THR A 261 -1.01 -11.71 -9.93
CA THR A 261 -1.43 -12.41 -11.15
C THR A 261 -2.66 -11.82 -11.84
N ASP A 262 -3.38 -10.92 -11.18
CA ASP A 262 -4.53 -10.24 -11.80
C ASP A 262 -4.08 -9.27 -12.89
N ALA A 263 -2.81 -8.84 -12.86
CA ALA A 263 -2.22 -8.04 -13.92
C ALA A 263 -1.71 -8.91 -15.07
N PRO A 264 -2.22 -8.73 -16.30
CA PRO A 264 -1.82 -9.55 -17.45
C PRO A 264 -0.36 -9.33 -17.88
N TRP A 265 0.22 -8.18 -17.52
CA TRP A 265 1.62 -7.85 -17.77
C TRP A 265 2.59 -8.50 -16.75
N GLY A 266 2.08 -8.95 -15.59
CA GLY A 266 2.89 -9.50 -14.50
C GLY A 266 3.59 -10.80 -14.87
N LYS A 267 4.86 -10.94 -14.47
CA LYS A 267 5.70 -12.12 -14.68
C LYS A 267 6.11 -12.73 -13.35
N LYS A 268 6.32 -14.05 -13.38
CA LYS A 268 6.88 -14.80 -12.25
C LYS A 268 8.26 -14.21 -11.91
N HIS A 269 8.49 -13.95 -10.63
CA HIS A 269 9.81 -13.59 -10.14
C HIS A 269 10.77 -14.79 -10.28
N PRO A 270 12.03 -14.59 -10.68
CA PRO A 270 13.01 -15.68 -10.87
C PRO A 270 13.39 -16.41 -9.57
N PHE A 271 12.94 -15.92 -8.41
CA PHE A 271 13.07 -16.64 -7.15
C PHE A 271 11.96 -17.70 -7.00
N PRO A 272 12.25 -18.80 -6.29
CA PRO A 272 13.60 -19.25 -5.95
C PRO A 272 14.31 -19.77 -7.21
N ALA A 273 15.63 -19.66 -7.23
CA ALA A 273 16.42 -19.99 -8.40
C ALA A 273 16.16 -21.43 -8.88
N PRO A 274 16.28 -21.72 -10.19
CA PRO A 274 16.13 -23.07 -10.73
C PRO A 274 16.94 -24.10 -9.92
N GLY A 275 16.29 -25.20 -9.51
CA GLY A 275 16.90 -26.24 -8.68
C GLY A 275 16.75 -26.04 -7.16
N SER A 276 16.08 -24.98 -6.71
CA SER A 276 15.71 -24.87 -5.29
C SER A 276 14.68 -25.93 -4.88
N LYS A 277 14.68 -26.33 -3.60
CA LYS A 277 13.65 -27.22 -3.02
C LYS A 277 12.27 -26.56 -2.88
N ARG A 278 12.15 -25.27 -3.20
CA ARG A 278 10.91 -24.49 -3.14
C ARG A 278 10.38 -24.35 -4.57
N ASP A 279 9.67 -25.35 -5.09
CA ASP A 279 9.18 -25.33 -6.47
C ASP A 279 7.75 -24.80 -6.55
N TYR A 280 7.57 -23.51 -6.25
CA TYR A 280 6.30 -22.81 -6.44
C TYR A 280 6.51 -21.48 -7.16
N PRO A 281 5.60 -21.07 -8.07
CA PRO A 281 5.71 -19.79 -8.73
C PRO A 281 5.44 -18.66 -7.74
N THR A 282 6.22 -17.59 -7.82
CA THR A 282 6.03 -16.41 -6.99
C THR A 282 5.87 -15.14 -7.82
N TYR A 283 4.97 -14.27 -7.39
CA TYR A 283 4.63 -13.03 -8.08
C TYR A 283 4.65 -11.89 -7.07
N VAL A 284 5.41 -10.83 -7.37
CA VAL A 284 5.68 -9.74 -6.43
C VAL A 284 4.54 -8.72 -6.46
N THR A 285 4.21 -8.18 -5.29
CA THR A 285 3.45 -6.94 -5.13
C THR A 285 4.26 -6.02 -4.24
N ASP A 286 4.61 -4.84 -4.73
CA ASP A 286 5.38 -3.81 -4.00
C ASP A 286 4.78 -2.42 -4.24
N GLY A 287 5.10 -1.48 -3.35
CA GLY A 287 4.88 -0.03 -3.50
C GLY A 287 3.49 0.39 -3.98
N PRO A 288 2.38 0.02 -3.30
CA PRO A 288 1.07 0.58 -3.60
C PRO A 288 1.06 2.08 -3.32
N PHE A 289 0.53 2.88 -4.24
CA PHE A 289 0.31 4.31 -4.05
C PHE A 289 -1.00 4.74 -4.71
N LEU A 290 -1.90 5.37 -3.95
CA LEU A 290 -3.24 5.73 -4.43
C LEU A 290 -3.28 7.16 -4.95
N HIS A 291 -3.93 7.35 -6.11
CA HIS A 291 -4.17 8.64 -6.72
C HIS A 291 -5.65 8.79 -7.08
N ARG A 292 -6.29 9.82 -6.54
CA ARG A 292 -7.64 10.23 -6.95
C ARG A 292 -7.52 11.28 -8.05
N SER A 293 -8.06 10.98 -9.22
CA SER A 293 -8.09 11.92 -10.35
C SER A 293 -9.07 13.07 -10.10
N ALA A 294 -8.94 14.14 -10.86
CA ALA A 294 -9.79 15.32 -10.78
C ALA A 294 -11.29 15.02 -11.03
N ASN A 295 -11.58 13.96 -11.78
CA ASN A 295 -12.95 13.50 -12.02
C ASN A 295 -13.44 12.42 -11.01
N GLY A 296 -12.68 12.16 -9.95
CA GLY A 296 -13.09 11.29 -8.84
C GLY A 296 -12.77 9.80 -9.02
N ARG A 297 -12.21 9.38 -10.16
CA ARG A 297 -11.71 7.99 -10.32
C ARG A 297 -10.55 7.75 -9.35
N LEU A 298 -10.41 6.50 -8.93
CA LEU A 298 -9.36 6.09 -7.99
C LEU A 298 -8.45 5.09 -8.66
N PHE A 299 -7.17 5.46 -8.77
CA PHE A 299 -6.11 4.64 -9.32
C PHE A 299 -5.14 4.24 -8.22
N MET A 300 -4.47 3.11 -8.43
CA MET A 300 -3.35 2.66 -7.62
C MET A 300 -2.17 2.38 -8.55
N LEU A 301 -1.07 3.08 -8.32
CA LEU A 301 0.23 2.65 -8.81
C LEU A 301 0.71 1.50 -7.92
N TRP A 302 1.33 0.50 -8.52
CA TRP A 302 1.98 -0.58 -7.79
C TRP A 302 3.05 -1.22 -8.67
N SER A 303 3.96 -1.98 -8.06
CA SER A 303 5.08 -2.57 -8.77
C SER A 303 5.13 -4.08 -8.69
N SER A 304 5.61 -4.66 -9.79
CA SER A 304 5.92 -6.08 -9.94
C SER A 304 6.99 -6.26 -11.01
N PHE A 305 7.26 -7.51 -11.40
CA PHE A 305 8.18 -7.82 -12.49
C PHE A 305 7.40 -7.99 -13.79
N GLY A 306 7.75 -7.21 -14.80
CA GLY A 306 7.27 -7.34 -16.18
C GLY A 306 8.30 -8.04 -17.08
N THR A 307 8.10 -7.94 -18.39
CA THR A 307 8.99 -8.52 -19.41
C THR A 307 10.42 -7.98 -19.32
N ASP A 308 10.57 -6.67 -19.09
CA ASP A 308 11.86 -5.96 -19.13
C ASP A 308 12.45 -5.70 -17.73
N GLY A 309 11.99 -6.45 -16.72
CA GLY A 309 12.43 -6.30 -15.32
C GLY A 309 11.35 -5.65 -14.44
N TYR A 310 11.78 -4.91 -13.42
CA TYR A 310 10.86 -4.25 -12.49
C TYR A 310 10.04 -3.17 -13.21
N ALA A 311 8.74 -3.10 -12.90
CA ALA A 311 7.79 -2.27 -13.62
C ALA A 311 6.78 -1.60 -12.68
N VAL A 312 6.11 -0.58 -13.19
CA VAL A 312 5.00 0.12 -12.51
C VAL A 312 3.73 -0.15 -13.30
N GLY A 313 2.73 -0.76 -12.67
CA GLY A 313 1.39 -0.93 -13.21
C GLY A 313 0.39 0.07 -12.65
N ILE A 314 -0.81 0.05 -13.23
CA ILE A 314 -1.98 0.79 -12.73
C ILE A 314 -3.11 -0.19 -12.49
N ALA A 315 -3.73 -0.12 -11.32
CA ALA A 315 -5.03 -0.70 -11.04
C ALA A 315 -6.06 0.43 -10.86
N GLU A 316 -7.28 0.23 -11.34
CA GLU A 316 -8.38 1.18 -11.21
C GLU A 316 -9.51 0.57 -10.37
N SER A 317 -10.02 1.33 -9.40
CA SER A 317 -11.22 0.96 -8.67
C SER A 317 -12.48 1.20 -9.52
N SER A 318 -13.30 0.16 -9.67
CA SER A 318 -14.54 0.16 -10.43
C SER A 318 -15.62 1.13 -9.93
N ASN A 319 -15.57 1.55 -8.67
CA ASN A 319 -16.53 2.47 -8.05
C ASN A 319 -15.89 3.78 -7.56
N GLY A 320 -14.59 3.98 -7.76
CA GLY A 320 -13.86 5.14 -7.23
C GLY A 320 -13.58 5.10 -5.72
N HIS A 321 -13.84 3.98 -5.04
CA HIS A 321 -13.63 3.80 -3.61
C HIS A 321 -12.68 2.63 -3.34
N ILE A 322 -12.12 2.58 -2.13
CA ILE A 322 -11.12 1.56 -1.74
C ILE A 322 -11.68 0.13 -1.76
N ASP A 323 -13.00 -0.01 -1.57
CA ASP A 323 -13.74 -1.27 -1.50
C ASP A 323 -14.30 -1.74 -2.86
N GLY A 324 -14.03 -1.00 -3.94
CA GLY A 324 -14.41 -1.41 -5.28
C GLY A 324 -13.57 -2.57 -5.81
N ASP A 325 -14.07 -3.22 -6.87
CA ASP A 325 -13.26 -4.18 -7.62
C ASP A 325 -12.10 -3.46 -8.31
N TRP A 326 -10.88 -3.98 -8.16
CA TRP A 326 -9.67 -3.40 -8.75
C TRP A 326 -9.34 -4.03 -10.09
N ARG A 327 -9.50 -3.25 -11.16
CA ARG A 327 -9.24 -3.66 -12.54
C ARG A 327 -7.84 -3.26 -12.96
N GLN A 328 -7.04 -4.23 -13.37
CA GLN A 328 -5.67 -3.99 -13.82
C GLN A 328 -5.66 -3.42 -15.23
N HIS A 329 -4.88 -2.36 -15.45
CA HIS A 329 -4.55 -1.92 -16.80
C HIS A 329 -3.71 -3.01 -17.50
N PRO A 330 -3.93 -3.23 -18.82
CA PRO A 330 -3.28 -4.33 -19.53
C PRO A 330 -1.77 -4.12 -19.70
N GLU A 331 -1.32 -2.87 -19.77
CA GLU A 331 0.08 -2.51 -19.96
C GLU A 331 0.61 -1.73 -18.74
N PRO A 332 1.89 -1.92 -18.36
CA PRO A 332 2.53 -1.11 -17.32
C PRO A 332 2.70 0.35 -17.75
N LEU A 333 2.63 1.26 -16.78
CA LEU A 333 2.97 2.67 -16.95
C LEU A 333 4.48 2.88 -17.19
N PHE A 334 5.32 2.05 -16.55
CA PHE A 334 6.77 2.12 -16.69
C PHE A 334 7.38 0.71 -16.75
N THR A 335 8.29 0.48 -17.71
CA THR A 335 8.87 -0.86 -17.98
C THR A 335 10.40 -0.88 -17.98
N LYS A 336 11.09 0.24 -17.76
CA LYS A 336 12.55 0.33 -17.91
C LYS A 336 13.30 -0.12 -16.65
N ASN A 337 12.98 -1.32 -16.17
CA ASN A 337 13.55 -1.94 -14.97
C ASN A 337 13.57 -0.99 -13.75
N GLY A 338 12.43 -0.43 -13.37
CA GLY A 338 12.28 0.50 -12.25
C GLY A 338 10.86 0.50 -11.72
N GLY A 339 10.67 0.97 -10.51
CA GLY A 339 9.38 0.85 -9.83
C GLY A 339 9.35 1.45 -8.44
N HIS A 340 8.40 0.99 -7.63
CA HIS A 340 8.02 1.59 -6.35
C HIS A 340 7.68 3.07 -6.56
N ALA A 341 6.64 3.31 -7.35
CA ALA A 341 6.31 4.65 -7.83
C ALA A 341 5.25 5.33 -6.96
N MET A 342 5.44 6.63 -6.72
CA MET A 342 4.44 7.51 -6.12
C MET A 342 4.21 8.73 -7.00
N ILE A 343 3.06 9.41 -6.83
CA ILE A 343 2.73 10.63 -7.56
C ILE A 343 2.85 11.82 -6.62
N PHE A 344 3.46 12.90 -7.11
CA PHE A 344 3.44 14.20 -6.46
C PHE A 344 3.23 15.32 -7.46
N ARG A 345 2.78 16.48 -6.95
CA ARG A 345 2.56 17.70 -7.73
C ARG A 345 3.62 18.73 -7.38
N SER A 346 4.28 19.30 -8.38
CA SER A 346 5.23 20.39 -8.17
C SER A 346 4.51 21.70 -7.81
N PHE A 347 5.27 22.66 -7.29
CA PHE A 347 4.78 24.04 -7.06
C PHE A 347 4.40 24.77 -8.36
N GLN A 348 4.81 24.25 -9.52
CA GLN A 348 4.37 24.72 -10.85
C GLN A 348 3.16 23.95 -11.38
N ASN A 349 2.48 23.17 -10.54
CA ASN A 349 1.28 22.40 -10.86
C ASN A 349 1.50 21.23 -11.86
N GLN A 350 2.75 20.83 -12.11
CA GLN A 350 3.07 19.65 -12.93
C GLN A 350 2.99 18.38 -12.06
N LEU A 351 2.30 17.35 -12.56
CA LEU A 351 2.32 16.03 -11.94
C LEU A 351 3.57 15.27 -12.36
N TYR A 352 4.18 14.59 -11.40
CA TYR A 352 5.32 13.70 -11.59
C TYR A 352 5.02 12.34 -10.99
N ILE A 353 5.57 11.30 -11.60
CA ILE A 353 5.88 10.07 -10.87
C ILE A 353 7.31 10.17 -10.33
N ALA A 354 7.49 9.82 -9.06
CA ALA A 354 8.80 9.51 -8.47
C ALA A 354 8.93 7.99 -8.36
N LEU A 355 10.03 7.43 -8.86
CA LEU A 355 10.36 6.00 -8.76
C LEU A 355 11.87 5.82 -8.77
N HIS A 356 12.39 4.65 -8.42
CA HIS A 356 13.80 4.34 -8.69
C HIS A 356 13.99 3.53 -9.96
N ALA A 357 15.08 3.82 -10.68
CA ALA A 357 15.57 2.98 -11.77
C ALA A 357 17.10 3.14 -11.91
N PRO A 358 17.81 2.11 -12.42
CA PRO A 358 17.32 0.74 -12.61
C PRO A 358 17.10 0.02 -11.26
N ASN A 359 16.45 -1.14 -11.28
CA ASN A 359 16.27 -2.02 -10.12
C ASN A 359 17.49 -2.93 -9.91
N THR A 360 18.70 -2.36 -10.02
CA THR A 360 19.97 -3.10 -9.97
C THR A 360 20.95 -2.36 -9.07
N GLY A 361 21.32 -2.99 -7.97
CA GLY A 361 22.34 -2.46 -7.06
C GLY A 361 23.73 -2.37 -7.72
N PRO A 362 24.49 -1.29 -7.51
CA PRO A 362 24.22 -0.08 -6.71
C PRO A 362 23.72 1.13 -7.54
N TYR A 363 23.18 0.88 -8.74
CA TYR A 363 22.91 1.91 -9.73
C TYR A 363 21.58 2.62 -9.53
N GLU A 364 20.80 2.26 -8.52
CA GLU A 364 19.46 2.80 -8.31
C GLU A 364 19.50 4.30 -8.07
N ARG A 365 18.73 5.07 -8.85
CA ARG A 365 18.55 6.53 -8.71
C ARG A 365 17.08 6.87 -8.77
N ALA A 366 16.69 7.94 -8.09
CA ALA A 366 15.37 8.51 -8.25
C ALA A 366 15.21 9.10 -9.66
N LEU A 367 14.06 8.86 -10.27
CA LEU A 367 13.61 9.51 -11.49
C LEU A 367 12.33 10.27 -11.18
N PHE A 368 12.27 11.52 -11.63
CA PHE A 368 11.04 12.31 -11.65
C PHE A 368 10.60 12.46 -13.08
N LEU A 369 9.53 11.74 -13.45
CA LEU A 369 9.03 11.73 -14.82
C LEU A 369 7.68 12.44 -14.87
N PRO A 370 7.50 13.44 -15.75
CA PRO A 370 6.24 14.15 -15.84
C PRO A 370 5.15 13.21 -16.34
N ILE A 371 3.99 13.27 -15.69
CA ILE A 371 2.77 12.62 -16.12
C ILE A 371 1.67 13.65 -16.34
N SER A 372 0.68 13.29 -17.13
CA SER A 372 -0.54 14.08 -17.33
C SER A 372 -1.76 13.23 -17.00
N GLU A 373 -2.79 13.91 -16.54
CA GLU A 373 -4.12 13.35 -16.37
C GLU A 373 -4.97 13.80 -17.56
N ASP A 374 -5.50 12.85 -18.31
CA ASP A 374 -6.37 13.13 -19.46
C ASP A 374 -7.78 13.56 -18.97
N PRO A 375 -8.62 14.18 -19.84
CA PRO A 375 -9.96 14.63 -19.43
C PRO A 375 -10.87 13.52 -18.89
N ASP A 376 -10.60 12.26 -19.25
CA ASP A 376 -11.29 11.09 -18.72
C ASP A 376 -10.74 10.62 -17.35
N GLY A 377 -9.72 11.30 -16.81
CA GLY A 377 -9.06 11.00 -15.54
C GLY A 377 -7.92 10.00 -15.65
N SER A 378 -7.66 9.42 -16.83
CA SER A 378 -6.58 8.44 -17.00
C SER A 378 -5.20 9.08 -16.88
N LEU A 379 -4.24 8.32 -16.34
CA LEU A 379 -2.86 8.76 -16.16
C LEU A 379 -2.00 8.30 -17.34
N ARG A 380 -1.19 9.21 -17.90
CA ARG A 380 -0.20 8.88 -18.93
C ARG A 380 1.13 9.58 -18.71
N MET A 381 2.20 8.95 -19.18
CA MET A 381 3.51 9.59 -19.29
C MET A 381 3.45 10.73 -20.30
N VAL A 382 4.05 11.87 -19.95
CA VAL A 382 4.29 12.94 -20.93
C VAL A 382 5.50 12.52 -21.77
N GLN A 383 5.30 12.45 -23.09
CA GLN A 383 6.33 12.04 -24.05
C GLN A 383 7.35 13.14 -24.32
#